data_AF-A0A2E3EK37-F1
#
_entry.id   AF-A0A2E3EK37-F1
#
_cell.length_a   1.000
_cell.length_b   1.000
_cell.length_c   1.000
_cell.angle_alpha   90.00
_cell.angle_beta   90.00
_cell.angle_gamma   90.00
#
_symmetry.space_group_name_H-M   'P 1'
#
loop_
_entity.id
_entity.type
_entity.pdbx_description
1 polymer ?
#
loop_
_entity_poly.entity_id
_entity_poly.type
_entity_poly.pdbx_seq_one_letter_code
_entity_poly.pdbx_strand_id
1 'polypeptide(L)'
;MAFIRRGADRAPHRRRRIRGARGDDPRAPFIRAELFAAIGSRFGGDGVTDFALPDLRGRQFLGAGQGPDTAAYAPADSGGAEALVLTADQLPAHDHDITLREIGLQLPAAGAQATFTTPATGLIPGDGHTIFDNQGVEVSVPVQAYADASRADGRFLAPAIEGGLAVLPAGGGVPVPLGAPWLAATAIIRATL
;
A
#
# COMPACT_ATOMS: atom_id res chain seq x y z
N MET A 1 -84.61 42.97 18.27
CA MET A 1 -84.51 41.55 17.87
C MET A 1 -84.21 40.72 19.10
N ALA A 2 -85.01 39.70 19.38
CA ALA A 2 -84.74 38.75 20.46
C ALA A 2 -83.99 37.54 19.90
N PHE A 3 -83.17 36.87 20.72
CA PHE A 3 -83.36 35.43 20.99
C PHE A 3 -82.57 34.99 22.23
N ILE A 4 -83.23 34.23 23.11
CA ILE A 4 -82.68 33.65 24.34
C ILE A 4 -82.83 32.13 24.26
N ARG A 5 -81.74 31.37 24.49
CA ARG A 5 -81.68 30.05 25.17
C ARG A 5 -80.24 29.95 25.73
N ARG A 6 -79.93 29.82 27.04
CA ARG A 6 -80.52 29.19 28.24
C ARG A 6 -80.34 27.66 28.33
N GLY A 7 -79.56 27.25 29.34
CA GLY A 7 -79.39 25.88 29.87
C GLY A 7 -78.17 25.13 29.32
N ALA A 8 -77.48 24.23 30.03
CA ALA A 8 -77.41 23.87 31.47
C ALA A 8 -76.17 22.93 31.66
N ASP A 9 -75.65 22.49 32.82
CA ASP A 9 -75.92 22.68 34.25
C ASP A 9 -74.62 22.32 35.07
N ARG A 10 -74.61 22.55 36.39
CA ARG A 10 -73.79 21.87 37.45
C ARG A 10 -72.24 21.87 37.41
N ALA A 11 -71.68 22.34 38.53
CA ALA A 11 -70.31 22.09 39.01
C ALA A 11 -70.25 20.79 39.88
N PRO A 12 -69.24 20.52 40.75
CA PRO A 12 -67.78 20.36 40.51
C PRO A 12 -67.17 19.12 41.21
N HIS A 13 -66.34 18.26 40.56
CA HIS A 13 -65.64 17.17 41.29
C HIS A 13 -64.18 16.83 40.86
N ARG A 14 -63.24 17.24 41.73
CA ARG A 14 -62.14 16.46 42.36
C ARG A 14 -61.23 15.50 41.54
N ARG A 15 -59.92 15.70 41.78
CA ARG A 15 -58.76 14.76 41.79
C ARG A 15 -58.11 14.34 40.45
N ARG A 16 -56.86 14.76 40.28
CA ARG A 16 -55.69 13.87 40.52
C ARG A 16 -54.42 14.68 40.79
N ARG A 17 -53.72 14.37 41.89
CA ARG A 17 -52.28 14.68 41.99
C ARG A 17 -51.56 13.64 41.13
N ILE A 18 -50.69 14.06 40.23
CA ILE A 18 -49.60 13.22 39.74
C ILE A 18 -48.30 13.93 40.09
N ARG A 19 -47.57 13.34 41.03
CA ARG A 19 -46.19 13.66 41.34
C ARG A 19 -45.34 12.96 40.28
N GLY A 20 -44.53 13.70 39.53
CA GLY A 20 -43.61 13.17 38.54
C GLY A 20 -42.48 14.16 38.34
N ALA A 21 -41.23 13.71 38.44
CA ALA A 21 -40.06 14.56 38.41
C ALA A 21 -40.00 15.38 37.11
N ARG A 22 -39.80 16.69 37.27
CA ARG A 22 -39.46 17.61 36.18
C ARG A 22 -38.14 18.26 36.57
N GLY A 23 -37.09 17.96 35.80
CA GLY A 23 -35.72 18.42 36.04
C GLY A 23 -35.53 19.87 35.60
N ASP A 24 -36.33 20.76 36.19
CA ASP A 24 -36.53 22.13 35.71
C ASP A 24 -35.61 23.16 36.42
N ASP A 25 -34.45 22.74 36.94
CA ASP A 25 -33.43 23.66 37.47
C ASP A 25 -32.37 23.95 36.39
N PRO A 26 -32.35 25.16 35.78
CA PRO A 26 -31.39 25.52 34.74
C PRO A 26 -29.99 25.87 35.28
N ARG A 27 -29.70 25.63 36.58
CA ARG A 27 -28.41 25.97 37.21
C ARG A 27 -27.65 24.79 37.83
N ALA A 28 -28.19 23.58 37.78
CA ALA A 28 -27.39 22.39 38.08
C ALA A 28 -26.40 22.14 36.92
N PRO A 29 -25.08 22.02 37.16
CA PRO A 29 -24.18 21.56 36.12
C PRO A 29 -24.55 20.11 35.77
N PHE A 30 -25.12 19.89 34.58
CA PHE A 30 -25.57 18.58 34.10
C PHE A 30 -24.41 17.67 33.69
N ILE A 31 -23.39 17.55 34.54
CA ILE A 31 -22.50 16.39 34.53
C ILE A 31 -23.42 15.17 34.66
N ARG A 32 -23.40 14.31 33.65
CA ARG A 32 -24.17 13.05 33.65
C ARG A 32 -23.52 12.12 34.66
N ALA A 33 -23.83 12.30 35.95
CA ALA A 33 -23.10 11.68 37.06
C ALA A 33 -23.04 10.14 36.95
N GLU A 34 -24.10 9.50 36.44
CA GLU A 34 -24.12 8.06 36.16
C GLU A 34 -23.11 7.64 35.08
N LEU A 35 -22.96 8.46 34.03
CA LEU A 35 -22.00 8.23 32.95
C LEU A 35 -20.57 8.53 33.41
N PHE A 36 -20.36 9.63 34.14
CA PHE A 36 -19.07 9.95 34.74
C PHE A 36 -18.62 8.88 35.74
N ALA A 37 -19.52 8.34 36.55
CA ALA A 37 -19.22 7.21 37.43
C ALA A 37 -18.82 5.93 36.67
N ALA A 38 -19.30 5.76 35.42
CA ALA A 38 -18.97 4.61 34.59
C ALA A 38 -17.65 4.77 33.80
N ILE A 39 -17.38 5.95 33.21
CA ILE A 39 -16.22 6.16 32.32
C ILE A 39 -15.13 7.10 32.86
N GLY A 40 -15.44 7.93 33.87
CA GLY A 40 -14.55 8.96 34.40
C GLY A 40 -14.10 9.98 33.35
N SER A 41 -12.93 10.58 33.56
CA SER A 41 -12.25 11.48 32.60
C SER A 41 -11.24 10.75 31.70
N ARG A 42 -11.35 9.42 31.53
CA ARG A 42 -10.36 8.58 30.83
C ARG A 42 -10.10 9.01 29.38
N PHE A 43 -11.11 9.58 28.72
CA PHE A 43 -11.04 10.04 27.33
C PHE A 43 -10.72 11.54 27.20
N GLY A 44 -10.48 12.25 28.33
CA GLY A 44 -10.22 13.69 28.40
C GLY A 44 -11.18 14.45 29.34
N GLY A 45 -11.00 15.77 29.40
CA GLY A 45 -11.65 16.66 30.37
C GLY A 45 -10.84 16.83 31.66
N ASP A 46 -11.32 17.68 32.58
CA ASP A 46 -10.65 17.95 33.87
C ASP A 46 -11.03 16.93 34.96
N GLY A 47 -12.10 16.14 34.76
CA GLY A 47 -12.62 15.18 35.72
C GLY A 47 -13.34 15.80 36.92
N VAL A 48 -13.65 17.09 36.88
CA VAL A 48 -14.31 17.86 37.97
C VAL A 48 -15.50 18.64 37.44
N THR A 49 -15.31 19.39 36.35
CA THR A 49 -16.36 20.18 35.69
C THR A 49 -16.75 19.63 34.32
N ASP A 50 -15.86 18.89 33.66
CA ASP A 50 -16.08 18.29 32.34
C ASP A 50 -15.37 16.93 32.18
N PHE A 51 -15.90 16.09 31.29
CA PHE A 51 -15.30 14.82 30.89
C PHE A 51 -15.64 14.50 29.43
N ALA A 52 -14.65 14.05 28.67
CA ALA A 52 -14.84 13.72 27.26
C ALA A 52 -15.44 12.31 27.06
N LEU A 53 -16.11 12.13 25.93
CA LEU A 53 -16.61 10.83 25.47
C LEU A 53 -15.60 10.16 24.52
N PRO A 54 -15.64 8.83 24.34
CA PRO A 54 -14.85 8.14 23.33
C PRO A 54 -15.15 8.67 21.92
N ASP A 55 -14.15 9.22 21.23
CA ASP A 55 -14.29 9.68 19.84
C ASP A 55 -13.92 8.56 18.86
N LEU A 56 -14.94 7.96 18.24
CA LEU A 56 -14.80 6.88 17.27
C LEU A 56 -14.84 7.36 15.80
N ARG A 57 -14.82 8.68 15.54
CA ARG A 57 -14.84 9.19 14.16
C ARG A 57 -13.53 8.83 13.46
N GLY A 58 -13.61 8.08 12.37
CA GLY A 58 -12.44 7.53 11.67
C GLY A 58 -11.75 6.37 12.41
N ARG A 59 -12.35 5.84 13.49
CA ARG A 59 -11.73 4.79 14.30
C ARG A 59 -12.58 3.53 14.42
N GLN A 60 -11.93 2.37 14.43
CA GLN A 60 -12.52 1.11 14.86
C GLN A 60 -12.64 1.08 16.39
N PHE A 61 -13.71 0.47 16.88
CA PHE A 61 -13.86 0.14 18.30
C PHE A 61 -13.01 -1.09 18.63
N LEU A 62 -12.13 -0.97 19.62
CA LEU A 62 -11.41 -2.10 20.20
C LEU A 62 -11.96 -2.38 21.61
N GLY A 63 -12.16 -3.66 21.96
CA GLY A 63 -12.56 -4.02 23.31
C GLY A 63 -11.41 -3.83 24.29
N ALA A 64 -11.58 -2.97 25.29
CA ALA A 64 -10.60 -2.82 26.37
C ALA A 64 -10.55 -4.08 27.25
N GLY A 65 -9.35 -4.46 27.68
CA GLY A 65 -9.04 -5.70 28.38
C GLY A 65 -8.07 -6.60 27.61
N GLN A 66 -8.01 -7.86 28.01
CA GLN A 66 -7.16 -8.92 27.45
C GLN A 66 -8.08 -10.05 26.93
N GLY A 67 -8.02 -10.34 25.64
CA GLY A 67 -8.66 -11.53 25.06
C GLY A 67 -7.76 -12.77 25.15
N PRO A 68 -8.25 -13.96 24.79
CA PRO A 68 -7.39 -15.12 24.56
C PRO A 68 -6.34 -14.79 23.49
N ASP A 69 -5.06 -15.00 23.81
CA ASP A 69 -3.91 -14.84 22.91
C ASP A 69 -3.72 -13.43 22.25
N THR A 70 -4.38 -12.39 22.77
CA THR A 70 -4.17 -10.99 22.31
C THR A 70 -3.16 -10.23 23.16
N ALA A 71 -2.96 -8.93 22.90
CA ALA A 71 -2.42 -8.00 23.88
C ALA A 71 -3.52 -7.48 24.84
N ALA A 72 -3.10 -6.87 25.94
CA ALA A 72 -3.98 -6.18 26.89
C ALA A 72 -4.04 -4.69 26.56
N TYR A 73 -5.26 -4.16 26.39
CA TYR A 73 -5.49 -2.74 26.09
C TYR A 73 -6.24 -2.06 27.25
N ALA A 74 -5.71 -0.97 27.77
CA ALA A 74 -6.39 -0.15 28.75
C ALA A 74 -7.52 0.67 28.09
N PRO A 75 -8.60 1.00 28.81
CA PRO A 75 -9.61 1.93 28.29
C PRO A 75 -8.97 3.30 27.98
N ALA A 76 -9.28 3.84 26.81
CA ALA A 76 -8.69 5.03 26.18
C ALA A 76 -7.32 4.84 25.50
N ASP A 77 -6.73 3.63 25.49
CA ASP A 77 -5.62 3.34 24.57
C ASP A 77 -6.07 3.55 23.12
N SER A 78 -5.19 4.08 22.28
CA SER A 78 -5.47 4.24 20.85
C SER A 78 -4.20 4.03 20.02
N GLY A 79 -4.39 3.61 18.78
CA GLY A 79 -3.29 3.29 17.87
C GLY A 79 -3.76 3.08 16.43
N GLY A 80 -2.87 2.57 15.59
CA GLY A 80 -3.08 2.49 14.14
C GLY A 80 -2.91 3.84 13.43
N ALA A 81 -2.99 3.81 12.11
CA ALA A 81 -2.89 4.98 11.23
C ALA A 81 -3.78 4.77 10.01
N GLU A 82 -4.36 5.84 9.44
CA GLU A 82 -5.16 5.74 8.21
C GLU A 82 -4.28 5.45 6.98
N ALA A 83 -3.03 5.91 7.01
CA ALA A 83 -1.99 5.59 6.03
C ALA A 83 -0.60 5.64 6.69
N LEU A 84 0.31 4.77 6.25
CA LEU A 84 1.75 4.87 6.54
C LEU A 84 2.53 4.65 5.25
N VAL A 85 3.54 5.49 5.01
CA VAL A 85 4.55 5.24 3.98
C VAL A 85 5.60 4.31 4.58
N LEU A 86 5.78 3.12 4.00
CA LEU A 86 6.81 2.19 4.46
C LEU A 86 8.22 2.66 4.05
N THR A 87 9.18 2.50 4.96
CA THR A 87 10.62 2.55 4.67
C THR A 87 11.16 1.14 4.36
N ALA A 88 12.37 1.06 3.80
CA ALA A 88 13.03 -0.22 3.53
C ALA A 88 13.19 -1.08 4.81
N ASP A 89 13.51 -0.45 5.95
CA ASP A 89 13.67 -1.13 7.25
C ASP A 89 12.36 -1.72 7.81
N GLN A 90 11.21 -1.35 7.26
CA GLN A 90 9.89 -1.86 7.64
C GLN A 90 9.41 -3.03 6.77
N LEU A 91 10.22 -3.45 5.79
CA LEU A 91 9.97 -4.61 4.95
C LEU A 91 10.80 -5.81 5.44
N PRO A 92 10.24 -7.04 5.44
CA PRO A 92 11.04 -8.25 5.60
C PRO A 92 12.15 -8.34 4.55
N ALA A 93 13.28 -8.98 4.91
CA ALA A 93 14.35 -9.26 3.97
C ALA A 93 13.80 -10.06 2.76
N HIS A 94 14.10 -9.58 1.57
CA HIS A 94 13.65 -10.16 0.30
C HIS A 94 14.72 -9.93 -0.77
N ASP A 95 14.81 -10.87 -1.71
CA ASP A 95 15.76 -10.84 -2.81
C ASP A 95 15.06 -10.60 -4.14
N HIS A 96 15.78 -9.96 -5.07
CA HIS A 96 15.39 -9.85 -6.47
C HIS A 96 16.27 -10.80 -7.30
N ASP A 97 15.71 -11.90 -7.78
CA ASP A 97 16.41 -12.77 -8.74
C ASP A 97 16.45 -12.11 -10.13
N ILE A 98 17.62 -12.14 -10.76
CA ILE A 98 17.88 -11.54 -12.06
C ILE A 98 18.38 -12.65 -12.99
N THR A 99 17.45 -13.29 -13.70
CA THR A 99 17.80 -14.23 -14.76
C THR A 99 18.19 -13.48 -16.04
N LEU A 100 19.50 -13.35 -16.29
CA LEU A 100 20.01 -12.93 -17.59
C LEU A 100 19.65 -14.00 -18.64
N ARG A 101 18.76 -13.66 -19.58
CA ARG A 101 18.29 -14.59 -20.62
C ARG A 101 19.18 -14.65 -21.86
N GLU A 102 20.01 -13.65 -22.10
CA GLU A 102 20.83 -13.56 -23.31
C GLU A 102 22.11 -12.76 -23.08
N ILE A 103 23.19 -13.15 -23.74
CA ILE A 103 24.45 -12.40 -23.82
C ILE A 103 24.61 -11.99 -25.28
N GLY A 104 24.46 -10.70 -25.58
CA GLY A 104 24.68 -10.17 -26.92
C GLY A 104 26.16 -10.22 -27.30
N LEU A 105 26.55 -11.22 -28.09
CA LEU A 105 27.90 -11.34 -28.64
C LEU A 105 27.97 -10.69 -30.03
N GLN A 106 28.44 -9.46 -30.07
CA GLN A 106 28.84 -8.82 -31.32
C GLN A 106 30.17 -9.40 -31.81
N LEU A 107 30.10 -10.33 -32.76
CA LEU A 107 31.27 -10.86 -33.45
C LEU A 107 31.68 -9.89 -34.58
N PRO A 108 32.82 -9.19 -34.49
CA PRO A 108 33.27 -8.28 -35.54
C PRO A 108 33.65 -9.05 -36.80
N ALA A 109 33.41 -8.43 -37.95
CA ALA A 109 33.83 -8.90 -39.25
C ALA A 109 34.49 -7.76 -40.04
N ALA A 110 35.18 -8.11 -41.13
CA ALA A 110 35.74 -7.15 -42.07
C ALA A 110 35.05 -7.27 -43.43
N GLY A 111 34.54 -6.17 -43.98
CA GLY A 111 34.20 -6.02 -45.40
C GLY A 111 35.41 -5.96 -46.35
N ALA A 112 36.58 -6.38 -45.88
CA ALA A 112 37.79 -6.54 -46.68
C ALA A 112 37.94 -8.01 -47.09
N GLN A 113 38.52 -8.25 -48.27
CA GLN A 113 38.82 -9.59 -48.75
C GLN A 113 39.65 -10.36 -47.71
N ALA A 114 39.17 -11.54 -47.36
CA ALA A 114 39.90 -12.50 -46.57
C ALA A 114 41.17 -12.95 -47.29
N THR A 115 42.24 -13.16 -46.52
CA THR A 115 43.55 -13.63 -47.02
C THR A 115 44.07 -14.86 -46.26
N PHE A 116 43.38 -15.25 -45.19
CA PHE A 116 43.72 -16.41 -44.35
C PHE A 116 42.62 -17.45 -44.44
N THR A 117 43.02 -18.73 -44.47
CA THR A 117 42.13 -19.89 -44.59
C THR A 117 41.86 -20.57 -43.24
N THR A 118 42.67 -20.27 -42.22
CA THR A 118 42.63 -20.89 -40.89
C THR A 118 42.40 -19.80 -39.84
N PRO A 119 41.50 -19.98 -38.86
CA PRO A 119 41.32 -19.02 -37.78
C PRO A 119 42.55 -18.99 -36.86
N ALA A 120 42.94 -17.79 -36.42
CA ALA A 120 44.04 -17.58 -35.49
C ALA A 120 43.76 -16.34 -34.61
N THR A 121 44.51 -16.18 -33.52
CA THR A 121 44.44 -14.99 -32.66
C THR A 121 44.73 -13.73 -33.47
N GLY A 122 43.84 -12.74 -33.39
CA GLY A 122 43.95 -11.50 -34.19
C GLY A 122 43.37 -11.60 -35.61
N LEU A 123 42.72 -12.71 -35.97
CA LEU A 123 41.92 -12.81 -37.20
C LEU A 123 40.42 -12.78 -36.89
N ILE A 124 39.66 -12.19 -37.81
CA ILE A 124 38.19 -12.13 -37.79
C ILE A 124 37.64 -12.62 -39.14
N PRO A 125 36.35 -13.02 -39.22
CA PRO A 125 35.71 -13.33 -40.50
C PRO A 125 35.79 -12.15 -41.48
N GLY A 126 36.18 -12.42 -42.72
CA GLY A 126 36.28 -11.44 -43.81
C GLY A 126 35.40 -11.81 -45.01
N ASP A 127 35.32 -10.92 -46.00
CA ASP A 127 34.64 -11.23 -47.27
C ASP A 127 35.39 -12.36 -48.00
N GLY A 128 34.74 -13.51 -48.16
CA GLY A 128 35.36 -14.74 -48.64
C GLY A 128 35.95 -14.59 -50.05
N HIS A 129 37.19 -15.05 -50.24
CA HIS A 129 37.93 -14.89 -51.48
C HIS A 129 38.44 -16.23 -52.01
N THR A 130 38.08 -16.54 -53.27
CA THR A 130 38.68 -17.60 -54.06
C THR A 130 39.69 -17.05 -55.07
N ILE A 131 40.86 -17.68 -55.13
CA ILE A 131 41.95 -17.39 -56.07
C ILE A 131 41.94 -18.45 -57.15
N PHE A 132 41.95 -18.02 -58.41
CA PHE A 132 42.08 -18.90 -59.57
C PHE A 132 43.45 -18.71 -60.23
N ASP A 133 43.99 -19.76 -60.84
CA ASP A 133 45.18 -19.65 -61.70
C ASP A 133 44.86 -19.02 -63.06
N ASN A 134 45.88 -18.87 -63.90
CA ASN A 134 45.73 -18.38 -65.28
C ASN A 134 45.04 -19.36 -66.24
N GLN A 135 44.63 -20.54 -65.76
CA GLN A 135 43.87 -21.55 -66.49
C GLN A 135 42.41 -21.64 -65.99
N GLY A 136 42.04 -20.88 -64.94
CA GLY A 136 40.71 -20.88 -64.34
C GLY A 136 40.48 -21.97 -63.28
N VAL A 137 41.54 -22.64 -62.81
CA VAL A 137 41.45 -23.64 -61.73
C VAL A 137 41.54 -22.95 -60.37
N GLU A 138 40.70 -23.34 -59.41
CA GLU A 138 40.74 -22.79 -58.05
C GLU A 138 42.00 -23.27 -57.31
N VAL A 139 42.81 -22.32 -56.84
CA VAL A 139 44.08 -22.55 -56.13
C VAL A 139 43.91 -22.37 -54.62
N SER A 140 42.95 -21.56 -54.18
CA SER A 140 42.65 -21.31 -52.76
C SER A 140 41.73 -22.39 -52.18
N VAL A 141 42.19 -23.64 -52.11
CA VAL A 141 41.47 -24.71 -51.41
C VAL A 141 42.29 -25.11 -50.17
N PRO A 142 41.80 -24.86 -48.94
CA PRO A 142 40.52 -24.24 -48.56
C PRO A 142 40.41 -22.73 -48.88
N VAL A 143 39.17 -22.25 -49.01
CA VAL A 143 38.82 -20.85 -49.31
C VAL A 143 39.33 -19.91 -48.23
N GLN A 144 39.79 -18.71 -48.63
CA GLN A 144 40.17 -17.67 -47.68
C GLN A 144 38.91 -17.04 -47.08
N ALA A 145 38.77 -17.14 -45.76
CA ALA A 145 37.57 -16.73 -45.01
C ALA A 145 37.85 -15.80 -43.82
N TYR A 146 39.13 -15.59 -43.48
CA TYR A 146 39.55 -14.74 -42.38
C TYR A 146 40.44 -13.59 -42.85
N ALA A 147 40.28 -12.43 -42.21
CA ALA A 147 41.06 -11.22 -42.38
C ALA A 147 41.68 -10.80 -41.05
N ASP A 148 42.72 -9.96 -41.09
CA ASP A 148 43.31 -9.35 -39.90
C ASP A 148 42.29 -8.47 -39.15
N ALA A 149 42.21 -8.58 -37.83
CA ALA A 149 41.28 -7.83 -36.98
C ALA A 149 41.44 -6.30 -37.10
N SER A 150 42.63 -5.81 -37.49
CA SER A 150 42.85 -4.39 -37.83
C SER A 150 42.05 -3.88 -39.04
N ARG A 151 41.42 -4.78 -39.80
CA ARG A 151 40.54 -4.47 -40.95
C ARG A 151 39.05 -4.48 -40.60
N ALA A 152 38.67 -4.60 -39.33
CA ALA A 152 37.27 -4.49 -38.91
C ALA A 152 36.70 -3.13 -39.31
N ASP A 153 35.63 -3.12 -40.13
CA ASP A 153 34.99 -1.90 -40.67
C ASP A 153 33.70 -1.54 -39.92
N GLY A 154 33.59 -1.95 -38.65
CA GLY A 154 32.39 -1.78 -37.82
C GLY A 154 31.22 -2.70 -38.22
N ARG A 155 31.44 -3.65 -39.14
CA ARG A 155 30.50 -4.73 -39.43
C ARG A 155 30.52 -5.78 -38.33
N PHE A 156 29.33 -6.30 -38.03
CA PHE A 156 29.13 -7.40 -37.09
C PHE A 156 28.27 -8.46 -37.74
N LEU A 157 28.54 -9.73 -37.44
CA LEU A 157 27.78 -10.87 -38.00
C LEU A 157 26.34 -10.97 -37.48
N ALA A 158 26.01 -10.22 -36.43
CA ALA A 158 24.67 -10.06 -35.88
C ALA A 158 24.49 -8.62 -35.36
N PRO A 159 23.26 -8.08 -35.34
CA PRO A 159 22.97 -6.82 -34.65
C PRO A 159 23.24 -6.96 -33.14
N ALA A 160 23.44 -5.83 -32.46
CA ALA A 160 23.40 -5.82 -31.00
C ALA A 160 22.00 -6.24 -30.53
N ILE A 161 21.93 -7.22 -29.62
CA ILE A 161 20.70 -7.53 -28.90
C ILE A 161 20.71 -6.68 -27.64
N GLU A 162 20.00 -5.55 -27.70
CA GLU A 162 19.92 -4.58 -26.60
C GLU A 162 18.95 -5.08 -25.51
N GLY A 163 19.51 -5.76 -24.50
CA GLY A 163 18.79 -6.14 -23.29
C GLY A 163 18.93 -5.11 -22.18
N GLY A 164 17.87 -4.37 -21.86
CA GLY A 164 17.82 -3.48 -20.71
C GLY A 164 17.41 -4.20 -19.42
N LEU A 165 18.13 -3.96 -18.31
CA LEU A 165 17.76 -4.43 -16.98
C LEU A 165 17.02 -3.32 -16.21
N ALA A 166 15.75 -3.53 -15.91
CA ALA A 166 14.95 -2.63 -15.06
C ALA A 166 14.62 -3.32 -13.73
N VAL A 167 15.37 -3.01 -12.68
CA VAL A 167 15.00 -3.38 -11.30
C VAL A 167 14.05 -2.32 -10.77
N LEU A 168 12.75 -2.62 -10.78
CA LEU A 168 11.73 -1.81 -10.13
C LEU A 168 11.64 -2.16 -8.64
N PRO A 169 11.26 -1.23 -7.75
CA PRO A 169 11.05 -1.52 -6.34
C PRO A 169 10.01 -2.64 -6.14
N ALA A 170 10.36 -3.66 -5.35
CA ALA A 170 9.37 -4.63 -4.88
C ALA A 170 8.25 -3.91 -4.11
N GLY A 171 7.02 -4.41 -4.24
CA GLY A 171 5.83 -3.81 -3.63
C GLY A 171 5.25 -2.59 -4.36
N GLY A 172 5.89 -2.10 -5.44
CA GLY A 172 5.28 -1.11 -6.37
C GLY A 172 4.87 0.23 -5.75
N GLY A 173 5.37 0.58 -4.57
CA GLY A 173 4.94 1.75 -3.79
C GLY A 173 3.51 1.66 -3.25
N VAL A 174 2.89 0.46 -3.26
CA VAL A 174 1.52 0.26 -2.78
C VAL A 174 1.49 0.34 -1.25
N PRO A 175 0.67 1.22 -0.64
CA PRO A 175 0.51 1.26 0.80
C PRO A 175 -0.03 -0.07 1.32
N VAL A 176 0.64 -0.67 2.31
CA VAL A 176 0.05 -1.80 3.04
C VAL A 176 -1.04 -1.28 3.98
N PRO A 177 -2.20 -1.95 4.07
CA PRO A 177 -3.22 -1.61 5.05
C PRO A 177 -2.74 -2.03 6.44
N LEU A 178 -2.06 -1.11 7.12
CA LEU A 178 -2.07 -1.12 8.58
C LEU A 178 -3.52 -0.90 9.01
N GLY A 179 -4.02 -1.74 9.92
CA GLY A 179 -5.44 -1.69 10.32
C GLY A 179 -5.85 -0.27 10.71
N ALA A 180 -7.05 0.13 10.27
CA ALA A 180 -7.54 1.50 10.47
C ALA A 180 -7.44 1.90 11.96
N PRO A 181 -7.26 3.21 12.26
CA PRO A 181 -7.05 3.68 13.63
C PRO A 181 -8.08 3.10 14.58
N TRP A 182 -7.69 2.83 15.82
CA TRP A 182 -8.58 2.22 16.81
C TRP A 182 -8.57 2.98 18.13
N LEU A 183 -9.62 2.77 18.92
CA LEU A 183 -9.76 3.26 20.29
C LEU A 183 -10.30 2.14 21.18
N ALA A 184 -9.57 1.83 22.24
CA ALA A 184 -9.94 0.82 23.23
C ALA A 184 -11.00 1.38 24.20
N ALA A 185 -12.14 0.72 24.30
CA ALA A 185 -13.21 1.10 25.21
C ALA A 185 -14.01 -0.13 25.68
N THR A 186 -14.80 0.05 26.75
CA THR A 186 -15.73 -0.96 27.26
C THR A 186 -17.14 -0.55 26.90
N ALA A 187 -17.86 -1.39 26.13
CA ALA A 187 -19.25 -1.14 25.79
C ALA A 187 -20.17 -1.59 26.93
N ILE A 188 -20.92 -0.67 27.52
CA ILE A 188 -21.95 -0.97 28.53
C ILE A 188 -23.31 -1.03 27.83
N ILE A 189 -23.76 -2.25 27.49
CA ILE A 189 -25.07 -2.47 26.90
C ILE A 189 -26.10 -2.61 28.03
N ARG A 190 -26.88 -1.55 28.27
CA ARG A 190 -28.03 -1.61 29.18
C ARG A 190 -29.22 -2.25 28.47
N ALA A 191 -29.48 -3.52 28.77
CA ALA A 191 -30.77 -4.13 28.43
C ALA A 191 -31.88 -3.46 29.28
N THR A 192 -32.85 -2.82 28.62
CA THR A 192 -34.15 -2.53 29.21
C THR A 192 -35.02 -3.79 29.13
N LEU A 193 -35.29 -4.39 30.29
CA LEU A 193 -36.36 -5.37 30.49
C LEU A 193 -37.71 -4.65 30.60
#